data_AF-A0A962XGW0-F1
#
_entry.id   AF-A0A962XGW0-F1
#
_cell.length_a   1.000
_cell.length_b   1.000
_cell.length_c   1.000
_cell.angle_alpha   90.00
_cell.angle_beta   90.00
_cell.angle_gamma   90.00
#
_symmetry.space_group_name_H-M   'P 1'
#
loop_
_entity.id
_entity.type
_entity.pdbx_description
1 polymer ?
#
loop_
_entity_poly.entity_id
_entity_poly.type
_entity_poly.pdbx_seq_one_letter_code
_entity_poly.pdbx_strand_id
1 'polypeptide(L)'
;MSTLKSLRELVTFRGGGTPSKQVPEYWNGGIPWASVKDFTSTLLSETQDFISQEGLRNSSANLIPKGHVIIPTRMSLGKAAINTVDLAINQDLRALVPKVPLNTEFLLHAVLSLKDEIIKKGSGATVKGITQEELYKLEIALPPLNDQIRIAHLLGKVEGLIAQRKQHLQQLDDLLKSVFLEMFGDPVRNERGWDIHPLGSIGDVQGGLQVTTKRNDYEMDAPYLRVANVYRDRLNLSEIKRIGVTPAELNRVRLKTGDLLIVEGHGNPEEVGRSAVWDGSIENCVHQNHLIRVRVDLSQMTPLYASFFINSPGGRQQMFRSGKTTSGLNTISSKNVKETMVAVPPLGFQNEFGAIVEKVEALKSRYQQSLTDLESLYGALSQQAFKGELDLSRVPMPDTQAQEEKVVAAEPLHTPVEKGLAINLPDTGNLRAALESVETRKDLILQWLDAYRGQLHSKPFSVQHFITAVQTRLAELHADDDIDLGPNHYEHIKSWVCEALTVGTLTQALDDVGNRIELKAAQA
;
A
#
# COMPACT_ATOMS: atom_id res chain seq x y z
N MET A 1 13.52 20.08 34.75
CA MET A 1 13.40 20.97 33.57
C MET A 1 14.45 20.54 32.57
N SER A 2 14.04 20.12 31.37
CA SER A 2 14.98 19.83 30.28
C SER A 2 15.66 21.13 29.84
N THR A 3 16.98 21.15 29.83
CA THR A 3 17.73 22.28 29.27
C THR A 3 17.81 22.13 27.75
N LEU A 4 17.61 23.22 27.02
CA LEU A 4 17.89 23.25 25.59
C LEU A 4 19.41 23.13 25.40
N LYS A 5 19.80 22.28 24.46
CA LYS A 5 21.19 21.98 24.14
C LYS A 5 21.38 22.02 22.64
N SER A 6 22.43 22.70 22.20
CA SER A 6 22.78 22.72 20.77
C SER A 6 23.20 21.32 20.31
N LEU A 7 22.88 20.95 19.06
CA LEU A 7 23.31 19.67 18.50
C LEU A 7 24.83 19.52 18.54
N ARG A 8 25.59 20.62 18.43
CA ARG A 8 27.06 20.61 18.55
C ARG A 8 27.55 20.10 19.90
N GLU A 9 26.83 20.40 20.99
CA GLU A 9 27.14 19.90 22.33
C GLU A 9 26.84 18.40 22.45
N LEU A 10 25.76 17.93 21.80
CA LEU A 10 25.23 16.58 21.99
C LEU A 10 25.89 15.53 21.09
N VAL A 11 26.26 15.91 19.87
CA VAL A 11 26.74 14.96 18.85
C VAL A 11 28.01 15.44 18.15
N THR A 12 28.77 14.49 17.60
CA THR A 12 29.83 14.72 16.63
C THR A 12 29.27 14.44 15.24
N PHE A 13 29.38 15.42 14.35
CA PHE A 13 28.98 15.25 12.96
C PHE A 13 30.10 14.59 12.17
N ARG A 14 29.85 13.39 11.66
CA ARG A 14 30.76 12.72 10.72
C ARG A 14 30.21 12.87 9.30
N GLY A 15 30.99 13.51 8.43
CA GLY A 15 30.69 13.55 6.99
C GLY A 15 31.19 12.31 6.27
N GLY A 16 30.81 12.18 5.01
CA GLY A 16 31.39 11.20 4.12
C GLY A 16 31.87 11.82 2.82
N GLY A 17 32.01 10.97 1.82
CA GLY A 17 32.72 11.27 0.60
C GLY A 17 32.30 10.35 -0.53
N THR A 18 32.62 10.78 -1.75
CA THR A 18 32.38 10.00 -2.97
C THR A 18 33.73 9.53 -3.49
N PRO A 19 34.00 8.20 -3.56
CA PRO A 19 35.16 7.69 -4.28
C PRO A 19 35.15 8.17 -5.74
N SER A 20 36.30 8.28 -6.39
CA SER A 20 36.33 8.71 -7.79
C SER A 20 35.50 7.77 -8.67
N LYS A 21 34.51 8.31 -9.39
CA LYS A 21 33.71 7.54 -10.37
C LYS A 21 34.50 7.10 -11.59
N GLN A 22 35.69 7.66 -11.78
CA GLN A 22 36.59 7.31 -12.89
C GLN A 22 37.42 6.06 -12.60
N VAL A 23 37.37 5.53 -11.37
CA VAL A 23 38.09 4.31 -10.96
C VAL A 23 37.04 3.23 -10.64
N PRO A 24 36.68 2.37 -11.60
CA PRO A 24 35.63 1.37 -11.42
C PRO A 24 35.87 0.43 -10.24
N GLU A 25 37.13 0.15 -9.91
CA GLU A 25 37.56 -0.71 -8.80
C GLU A 25 37.12 -0.19 -7.42
N TYR A 26 36.78 1.09 -7.32
CA TYR A 26 36.27 1.71 -6.09
C TYR A 26 34.78 1.42 -5.84
N TRP A 27 34.06 0.93 -6.84
CA TRP A 27 32.61 0.77 -6.84
C TRP A 27 32.18 -0.69 -6.94
N ASN A 28 30.90 -0.96 -6.70
CA ASN A 28 30.28 -2.28 -6.78
C ASN A 28 30.98 -3.34 -5.90
N GLY A 29 31.54 -2.91 -4.78
CA GLY A 29 32.06 -3.80 -3.75
C GLY A 29 30.98 -4.28 -2.79
N GLY A 30 31.39 -4.71 -1.59
CA GLY A 30 30.47 -5.21 -0.56
C GLY A 30 30.05 -4.19 0.50
N ILE A 31 30.47 -2.92 0.40
CA ILE A 31 30.16 -1.90 1.42
C ILE A 31 29.00 -1.04 0.91
N PRO A 32 27.83 -1.03 1.59
CA PRO A 32 26.72 -0.15 1.24
C PRO A 32 27.17 1.32 1.26
N TRP A 33 26.81 2.09 0.23
CA TRP A 33 27.16 3.51 0.13
C TRP A 33 25.90 4.36 -0.03
N ALA A 34 25.49 4.98 1.07
CA ALA A 34 24.25 5.74 1.15
C ALA A 34 24.39 7.15 0.57
N SER A 35 23.38 7.53 -0.19
CA SER A 35 23.18 8.83 -0.78
C SER A 35 21.80 9.38 -0.39
N VAL A 36 21.48 10.60 -0.83
CA VAL A 36 20.16 11.20 -0.57
C VAL A 36 19.00 10.39 -1.19
N LYS A 37 19.28 9.60 -2.25
CA LYS A 37 18.26 8.78 -2.93
C LYS A 37 17.75 7.63 -2.06
N ASP A 38 18.54 7.21 -1.08
CA ASP A 38 18.26 6.06 -0.22
C ASP A 38 17.35 6.44 0.96
N PHE A 39 17.04 7.73 1.16
CA PHE A 39 16.13 8.23 2.21
C PHE A 39 14.66 8.08 1.80
N THR A 40 14.23 6.83 1.63
CA THR A 40 12.84 6.43 1.37
C THR A 40 12.06 6.17 2.67
N SER A 41 12.76 5.84 3.76
CA SER A 41 12.18 5.62 5.10
C SER A 41 13.07 6.23 6.19
N THR A 42 12.65 6.10 7.46
CA THR A 42 13.45 6.46 8.64
C THR A 42 14.47 5.38 9.05
N LEU A 43 14.56 4.28 8.30
CA LEU A 43 15.55 3.22 8.46
C LEU A 43 16.37 3.07 7.17
N LEU A 44 17.70 3.00 7.31
CA LEU A 44 18.64 2.72 6.23
C LEU A 44 19.22 1.33 6.41
N SER A 45 18.61 0.35 5.76
CA SER A 45 19.06 -1.05 5.70
C SER A 45 19.75 -1.40 4.38
N GLU A 46 19.39 -0.71 3.31
CA GLU A 46 19.85 -0.99 1.95
C GLU A 46 20.23 0.31 1.23
N THR A 47 21.12 0.20 0.24
CA THR A 47 21.56 1.32 -0.60
C THR A 47 21.55 0.91 -2.06
N GLN A 48 21.30 1.87 -2.96
CA GLN A 48 21.34 1.62 -4.41
C GLN A 48 22.75 1.33 -4.91
N ASP A 49 23.75 1.98 -4.32
CA ASP A 49 25.14 1.91 -4.73
C ASP A 49 26.00 1.25 -3.63
N PHE A 50 27.11 0.64 -4.04
CA PHE A 50 28.09 0.01 -3.15
C PHE A 50 29.50 0.45 -3.52
N ILE A 51 30.38 0.50 -2.54
CA ILE A 51 31.81 0.79 -2.72
C ILE A 51 32.67 -0.41 -2.28
N SER A 52 33.88 -0.48 -2.81
CA SER A 52 34.87 -1.47 -2.40
C SER A 52 35.67 -1.00 -1.19
N GLN A 53 36.41 -1.91 -0.56
CA GLN A 53 37.38 -1.56 0.48
C GLN A 53 38.45 -0.60 -0.03
N GLU A 54 38.85 -0.74 -1.29
CA GLU A 54 39.82 0.15 -1.92
C GLU A 54 39.23 1.55 -2.13
N GLY A 55 37.97 1.63 -2.54
CA GLY A 55 37.23 2.89 -2.65
C GLY A 55 37.06 3.61 -1.31
N LEU A 56 36.82 2.86 -0.23
CA LEU A 56 36.75 3.41 1.12
C LEU A 56 38.11 3.96 1.59
N ARG A 57 39.20 3.21 1.38
CA ARG A 57 40.56 3.60 1.82
C ARG A 57 41.13 4.79 1.04
N ASN A 58 40.81 4.90 -0.25
CA ASN A 58 41.36 5.92 -1.15
C ASN A 58 40.40 7.08 -1.41
N SER A 59 39.43 7.31 -0.51
CA SER A 59 38.52 8.44 -0.60
C SER A 59 38.26 9.08 0.76
N SER A 60 37.48 10.16 0.77
CA SER A 60 36.97 10.78 1.99
C SER A 60 35.70 10.10 2.53
N ALA A 61 35.29 8.96 1.97
CA ALA A 61 34.18 8.18 2.49
C ALA A 61 34.53 7.65 3.89
N ASN A 62 33.56 7.72 4.80
CA ASN A 62 33.70 7.21 6.15
C ASN A 62 32.71 6.09 6.38
N LEU A 63 33.18 4.98 6.95
CA LEU A 63 32.31 3.90 7.41
C LEU A 63 31.64 4.32 8.72
N ILE A 64 30.31 4.30 8.73
CA ILE A 64 29.46 4.61 9.86
C ILE A 64 28.92 3.28 10.41
N PRO A 65 29.24 2.91 11.66
CA PRO A 65 28.67 1.72 12.28
C PRO A 65 27.16 1.83 12.40
N LYS A 66 26.44 0.71 12.41
CA LYS A 66 24.99 0.66 12.65
C LYS A 66 24.58 1.38 13.94
N GLY A 67 23.37 1.91 13.96
CA GLY A 67 22.73 2.53 15.13
C GLY A 67 22.91 4.04 15.27
N HIS A 68 23.27 4.75 14.20
CA HIS A 68 23.45 6.20 14.20
C HIS A 68 22.38 6.91 13.36
N VAL A 69 22.01 8.13 13.77
CA VAL A 69 21.13 8.99 12.97
C VAL A 69 21.95 9.61 11.83
N ILE A 70 21.45 9.52 10.61
CA ILE A 70 22.03 10.11 9.40
C ILE A 70 21.04 11.14 8.85
N ILE A 71 21.54 12.31 8.47
CA ILE A 71 20.73 13.40 7.92
C ILE A 71 21.28 13.88 6.58
N PRO A 72 20.43 14.25 5.61
CA PRO A 72 20.85 15.02 4.46
C PRO A 72 21.06 16.49 4.79
N THR A 73 22.16 17.03 4.27
CA THR A 73 22.53 18.45 4.34
C THR A 73 22.26 19.20 3.05
N ARG A 74 21.94 18.48 1.96
CA ARG A 74 21.55 19.02 0.64
C ARG A 74 20.46 18.16 0.00
N MET A 75 19.74 18.72 -0.97
CA MET A 75 18.69 18.09 -1.81
C MET A 75 17.41 17.64 -1.07
N SER A 76 17.50 16.96 0.07
CA SER A 76 16.35 16.49 0.86
C SER A 76 16.46 16.93 2.32
N LEU A 77 16.53 18.23 2.54
CA LEU A 77 16.59 18.83 3.87
C LEU A 77 15.39 18.40 4.73
N GLY A 78 15.65 18.16 6.01
CA GLY A 78 14.63 17.79 6.99
C GLY A 78 14.22 16.32 6.97
N LYS A 79 14.88 15.46 6.18
CA LYS A 79 14.84 14.01 6.34
C LYS A 79 15.89 13.55 7.36
N ALA A 80 15.64 12.41 8.00
CA ALA A 80 16.59 11.73 8.88
C ALA A 80 16.27 10.23 8.89
N ALA A 81 17.28 9.39 9.12
CA ALA A 81 17.11 7.95 9.23
C ALA A 81 18.18 7.31 10.13
N ILE A 82 17.88 6.16 10.71
CA ILE A 82 18.84 5.34 11.47
C ILE A 82 19.42 4.28 10.55
N ASN A 83 20.74 4.16 10.48
CA ASN A 83 21.35 3.05 9.76
C ASN A 83 21.27 1.76 10.58
N THR A 84 20.71 0.70 9.99
CA THR A 84 20.54 -0.62 10.63
C THR A 84 21.71 -1.57 10.29
N VAL A 85 22.51 -1.19 9.30
CA VAL A 85 23.75 -1.85 8.88
C VAL A 85 24.92 -0.86 8.89
N ASP A 86 26.13 -1.38 8.95
CA ASP A 86 27.34 -0.58 8.73
C ASP A 86 27.37 -0.11 7.27
N LEU A 87 27.54 1.19 7.06
CA LEU A 87 27.51 1.76 5.71
C LEU A 87 28.42 2.97 5.58
N ALA A 88 28.87 3.25 4.36
CA ALA A 88 29.53 4.50 4.02
C ALA A 88 28.48 5.54 3.57
N ILE A 89 28.76 6.83 3.76
CA ILE A 89 27.86 7.91 3.34
C ILE A 89 28.54 8.84 2.34
N ASN A 90 27.75 9.49 1.47
CA ASN A 90 28.27 10.50 0.55
C ASN A 90 28.54 11.86 1.23
N GLN A 91 29.05 12.85 0.47
CA GLN A 91 29.37 14.20 0.97
C GLN A 91 28.17 15.04 1.41
N ASP A 92 26.96 14.68 0.96
CA ASP A 92 25.71 15.39 1.24
C ASP A 92 25.04 14.91 2.52
N LEU A 93 25.55 13.84 3.12
CA LEU A 93 25.04 13.26 4.35
C LEU A 93 25.95 13.54 5.53
N ARG A 94 25.38 13.56 6.73
CA ARG A 94 26.10 13.63 8.00
C ARG A 94 25.53 12.58 8.95
N ALA A 95 26.40 11.77 9.56
CA ALA A 95 26.06 10.93 10.68
C ALA A 95 26.24 11.70 12.00
N LEU A 96 25.25 11.58 12.89
CA LEU A 96 25.22 12.22 14.20
C LEU A 96 25.64 11.17 15.23
N VAL A 97 26.87 11.31 15.73
CA VAL A 97 27.45 10.38 16.70
C VAL A 97 27.32 10.95 18.11
N PRO A 98 26.53 10.34 19.02
CA PRO A 98 26.37 10.83 20.38
C PRO A 98 27.69 11.05 21.14
N LYS A 99 27.80 12.18 21.84
CA LYS A 99 28.89 12.49 22.78
C LYS A 99 28.48 12.27 24.24
N VAL A 100 27.18 12.18 24.49
CA VAL A 100 26.54 12.06 25.79
C VAL A 100 25.57 10.87 25.77
N PRO A 101 25.08 10.37 26.92
CA PRO A 101 24.00 9.40 26.95
C PRO A 101 22.76 9.93 26.23
N LEU A 102 22.55 9.45 25.01
CA LEU A 102 21.52 9.92 24.09
C LEU A 102 20.93 8.72 23.37
N ASN A 103 19.64 8.48 23.54
CA ASN A 103 18.93 7.42 22.83
C ASN A 103 18.81 7.78 21.34
N THR A 104 19.17 6.85 20.45
CA THR A 104 19.22 7.08 19.00
C THR A 104 17.83 7.38 18.40
N GLU A 105 16.79 6.68 18.84
CA GLU A 105 15.41 6.89 18.36
C GLU A 105 14.87 8.25 18.83
N PHE A 106 15.15 8.62 20.08
CA PHE A 106 14.86 9.95 20.59
C PHE A 106 15.54 11.03 19.74
N LEU A 107 16.83 10.85 19.41
CA LEU A 107 17.57 11.78 18.56
C LEU A 107 16.96 11.86 17.14
N LEU A 108 16.53 10.72 16.57
CA LEU A 108 15.85 10.68 15.27
C LEU A 108 14.58 11.55 15.31
N HIS A 109 13.69 11.30 16.27
CA HIS A 109 12.45 12.09 16.41
C HIS A 109 12.74 13.57 16.70
N ALA A 110 13.74 13.88 17.51
CA ALA A 110 14.14 15.25 17.82
C ALA A 110 14.57 16.00 16.55
N VAL A 111 15.39 15.38 15.71
CA VAL A 111 15.82 15.96 14.42
C VAL A 111 14.64 16.12 13.46
N LEU A 112 13.74 15.13 13.39
CA LEU A 112 12.55 15.21 12.55
C LEU A 112 11.60 16.33 13.00
N SER A 113 11.51 16.60 14.31
CA SER A 113 10.71 17.72 14.83
C SER A 113 11.24 19.09 14.38
N LEU A 114 12.54 19.18 14.07
CA LEU A 114 13.21 20.40 13.57
C LEU A 114 13.13 20.55 12.04
N LYS A 115 12.41 19.67 11.34
CA LYS A 115 12.34 19.64 9.86
C LYS A 115 12.05 21.02 9.25
N ASP A 116 11.02 21.71 9.72
CA ASP A 116 10.61 22.99 9.13
C ASP A 116 11.65 24.09 9.39
N GLU A 117 12.31 24.06 10.54
CA GLU A 117 13.42 24.97 10.84
C GLU A 117 14.64 24.70 9.94
N ILE A 118 15.00 23.43 9.75
CA ILE A 118 16.09 23.00 8.85
C ILE A 118 15.80 23.44 7.42
N ILE A 119 14.57 23.25 6.93
CA ILE A 119 14.15 23.65 5.59
C ILE A 119 14.18 25.17 5.43
N LYS A 120 13.71 25.91 6.45
CA LYS A 120 13.68 27.38 6.43
C LYS A 120 15.07 28.01 6.42
N LYS A 121 16.04 27.43 7.14
CA LYS A 121 17.46 27.85 7.10
C LYS A 121 18.18 27.38 5.83
N GLY A 122 17.59 26.46 5.07
CA GLY A 122 18.14 25.99 3.81
C GLY A 122 18.20 27.10 2.74
N SER A 123 19.37 27.26 2.11
CA SER A 123 19.61 28.26 1.06
C SER A 123 20.08 27.61 -0.26
N GLY A 124 19.93 28.34 -1.38
CA GLY A 124 20.32 27.89 -2.72
C GLY A 124 19.19 27.92 -3.75
N ALA A 125 19.47 28.40 -4.96
CA ALA A 125 18.47 28.60 -6.03
C ALA A 125 18.06 27.28 -6.73
N THR A 126 19.02 26.41 -7.03
CA THR A 126 18.80 25.14 -7.74
C THR A 126 18.79 23.92 -6.81
N VAL A 127 19.64 23.93 -5.78
CA VAL A 127 19.72 22.87 -4.76
C VAL A 127 19.76 23.54 -3.39
N LYS A 128 18.73 23.32 -2.58
CA LYS A 128 18.72 23.82 -1.20
C LYS A 128 19.65 23.00 -0.32
N GLY A 129 20.43 23.68 0.52
CA GLY A 129 21.31 23.07 1.51
C GLY A 129 21.36 23.88 2.81
N ILE A 130 21.67 23.22 3.91
CA ILE A 130 21.90 23.86 5.22
C ILE A 130 23.41 23.91 5.50
N THR A 131 23.90 25.04 5.98
CA THR A 131 25.32 25.15 6.34
C THR A 131 25.62 24.36 7.62
N GLN A 132 26.87 23.92 7.79
CA GLN A 132 27.28 23.24 9.03
C GLN A 132 27.06 24.12 10.25
N GLU A 133 27.37 25.40 10.16
CA GLU A 133 27.23 26.33 11.28
C GLU A 133 25.76 26.50 11.72
N GLU A 134 24.83 26.56 10.78
CA GLU A 134 23.40 26.64 11.09
C GLU A 134 22.89 25.34 11.69
N LEU A 135 23.27 24.20 11.12
CA LEU A 135 22.92 22.88 11.63
C LEU A 135 23.42 22.68 13.07
N TYR A 136 24.64 23.14 13.36
CA TYR A 136 25.27 23.00 14.68
C TYR A 136 24.59 23.83 15.77
N LYS A 137 23.92 24.92 15.38
CA LYS A 137 23.20 25.84 16.27
C LYS A 137 21.78 25.39 16.59
N LEU A 138 21.24 24.38 15.90
CA LEU A 138 19.92 23.85 16.23
C LEU A 138 19.92 23.29 17.65
N GLU A 139 18.83 23.51 18.36
CA GLU A 139 18.70 23.12 19.77
C GLU A 139 17.60 22.09 19.95
N ILE A 140 17.84 21.13 20.85
CA ILE A 140 16.84 20.17 21.30
C ILE A 140 16.82 20.12 22.82
N ALA A 141 15.64 19.84 23.40
CA ALA A 141 15.53 19.54 24.81
C ALA A 141 16.26 18.21 25.11
N LEU A 142 17.13 18.20 26.12
CA LEU A 142 17.80 16.97 26.57
C LEU A 142 17.23 16.51 27.92
N PRO A 143 16.19 15.67 27.94
CA PRO A 143 15.69 15.08 29.17
C PRO A 143 16.62 13.92 29.63
N PRO A 144 16.46 13.41 30.87
CA PRO A 144 17.15 12.23 31.35
C PRO A 144 16.98 11.02 30.40
N LEU A 145 17.96 10.12 30.37
CA LEU A 145 17.97 8.99 29.42
C LEU A 145 16.69 8.13 29.47
N ASN A 146 16.15 7.88 30.66
CA ASN A 146 14.91 7.13 30.82
C ASN A 146 13.72 7.85 30.17
N ASP A 147 13.66 9.16 30.28
CA ASP A 147 12.62 9.97 29.66
C ASP A 147 12.79 10.00 28.14
N GLN A 148 14.03 10.04 27.63
CA GLN A 148 14.30 9.90 26.19
C GLN A 148 13.75 8.57 25.66
N ILE A 149 13.99 7.47 26.37
CA ILE A 149 13.49 6.14 26.02
C ILE A 149 11.95 6.12 26.04
N ARG A 150 11.31 6.70 27.07
CA ARG A 150 9.85 6.79 27.14
C ARG A 150 9.26 7.59 25.99
N ILE A 151 9.86 8.73 25.64
CA ILE A 151 9.44 9.59 24.53
C ILE A 151 9.57 8.82 23.21
N ALA A 152 10.74 8.23 22.93
CA ALA A 152 10.98 7.46 21.72
C ALA A 152 9.96 6.32 21.56
N HIS A 153 9.76 5.53 22.62
CA HIS A 153 8.79 4.44 22.63
C HIS A 153 7.35 4.91 22.42
N LEU A 154 6.95 6.02 23.04
CA LEU A 154 5.60 6.58 22.86
C LEU A 154 5.38 7.05 21.41
N LEU A 155 6.32 7.82 20.85
CA LEU A 155 6.25 8.31 19.48
C LEU A 155 6.28 7.16 18.47
N GLY A 156 7.18 6.19 18.66
CA GLY A 156 7.27 4.99 17.83
C GLY A 156 5.99 4.16 17.85
N LYS A 157 5.30 4.03 18.99
CA LYS A 157 3.98 3.39 19.06
C LYS A 157 2.94 4.08 18.19
N VAL A 158 2.88 5.41 18.22
CA VAL A 158 1.91 6.16 17.41
C VAL A 158 2.26 6.07 15.93
N GLU A 159 3.55 6.13 15.56
CA GLU A 159 3.99 5.90 14.17
C GLU A 159 3.63 4.49 13.68
N GLY A 160 3.81 3.46 14.51
CA GLY A 160 3.38 2.10 14.21
C GLY A 160 1.88 1.99 13.94
N LEU A 161 1.04 2.66 14.75
CA LEU A 161 -0.41 2.72 14.53
C LEU A 161 -0.77 3.46 13.23
N ILE A 162 -0.06 4.55 12.89
CA ILE A 162 -0.24 5.27 11.62
C ILE A 162 0.09 4.37 10.44
N ALA A 163 1.23 3.66 10.49
CA ALA A 163 1.65 2.74 9.45
C ALA A 163 0.64 1.60 9.26
N GLN A 164 0.19 0.99 10.36
CA GLN A 164 -0.85 -0.04 10.36
C GLN A 164 -2.17 0.47 9.76
N ARG A 165 -2.57 1.70 10.09
CA ARG A 165 -3.82 2.28 9.56
C ARG A 165 -3.73 2.53 8.05
N LYS A 166 -2.57 2.99 7.54
CA LYS A 166 -2.31 3.11 6.10
C LYS A 166 -2.33 1.74 5.41
N GLN A 167 -1.75 0.72 6.02
CA GLN A 167 -1.79 -0.65 5.49
C GLN A 167 -3.22 -1.20 5.44
N HIS A 168 -4.03 -1.00 6.48
CA HIS A 168 -5.43 -1.43 6.49
C HIS A 168 -6.25 -0.76 5.38
N LEU A 169 -6.03 0.54 5.10
CA LEU A 169 -6.68 1.22 3.98
C LEU A 169 -6.32 0.57 2.63
N GLN A 170 -5.03 0.25 2.43
CA GLN A 170 -4.57 -0.45 1.23
C GLN A 170 -5.20 -1.86 1.12
N GLN A 171 -5.29 -2.61 2.21
CA GLN A 171 -5.93 -3.92 2.24
C GLN A 171 -7.42 -3.87 1.89
N LEU A 172 -8.12 -2.80 2.26
CA LEU A 172 -9.52 -2.59 1.87
C LEU A 172 -9.65 -2.29 0.37
N ASP A 173 -8.70 -1.56 -0.23
CA ASP A 173 -8.65 -1.39 -1.69
C ASP A 173 -8.41 -2.73 -2.41
N ASP A 174 -7.50 -3.54 -1.88
CA ASP A 174 -7.17 -4.84 -2.47
C ASP A 174 -8.29 -5.87 -2.27
N LEU A 175 -9.01 -5.81 -1.16
CA LEU A 175 -10.22 -6.60 -0.92
C LEU A 175 -11.27 -6.36 -2.02
N LEU A 176 -11.54 -5.11 -2.38
CA LEU A 176 -12.52 -4.81 -3.43
C LEU A 176 -12.11 -5.38 -4.80
N LYS A 177 -10.81 -5.35 -5.12
CA LYS A 177 -10.30 -5.96 -6.34
C LYS A 177 -10.47 -7.48 -6.32
N SER A 178 -10.16 -8.12 -5.19
CA SER A 178 -10.32 -9.56 -5.03
C SER A 178 -11.79 -9.99 -5.09
N VAL A 179 -12.69 -9.28 -4.41
CA VAL A 179 -14.15 -9.54 -4.48
C VAL A 179 -14.65 -9.36 -5.91
N PHE A 180 -14.21 -8.32 -6.62
CA PHE A 180 -14.59 -8.12 -8.01
C PHE A 180 -14.17 -9.31 -8.88
N LEU A 181 -12.93 -9.78 -8.75
CA LEU A 181 -12.42 -10.95 -9.50
C LEU A 181 -13.13 -12.24 -9.09
N GLU A 182 -13.45 -12.43 -7.82
CA GLU A 182 -14.20 -13.60 -7.34
C GLU A 182 -15.62 -13.63 -7.93
N MET A 183 -16.33 -12.50 -7.86
CA MET A 183 -17.71 -12.41 -8.33
C MET A 183 -17.81 -12.47 -9.85
N PHE A 184 -16.93 -11.78 -10.57
CA PHE A 184 -17.08 -11.56 -12.01
C PHE A 184 -16.04 -12.29 -12.87
N GLY A 185 -14.97 -12.80 -12.28
CA GLY A 185 -13.84 -13.40 -12.99
C GLY A 185 -12.88 -12.36 -13.58
N ASP A 186 -11.82 -12.82 -14.25
CA ASP A 186 -10.94 -11.94 -15.03
C ASP A 186 -11.69 -11.42 -16.28
N PRO A 187 -11.81 -10.08 -16.46
CA PRO A 187 -12.46 -9.46 -17.63
C PRO A 187 -11.93 -9.88 -19.01
N VAL A 188 -10.68 -10.34 -19.11
CA VAL A 188 -10.07 -10.82 -20.38
C VAL A 188 -10.46 -12.25 -20.65
N ARG A 189 -10.41 -13.11 -19.63
CA ARG A 189 -10.70 -14.54 -19.79
C ARG A 189 -12.20 -14.81 -19.82
N ASN A 190 -12.98 -13.95 -19.16
CA ASN A 190 -14.42 -14.09 -18.98
C ASN A 190 -14.80 -15.53 -18.57
N GLU A 191 -14.12 -16.07 -17.54
CA GLU A 191 -14.26 -17.46 -17.10
C GLU A 191 -15.71 -17.81 -16.68
N ARG A 192 -16.48 -16.79 -16.29
CA ARG A 192 -17.89 -16.89 -15.93
C ARG A 192 -18.83 -16.87 -17.14
N GLY A 193 -18.33 -16.60 -18.35
CA GLY A 193 -19.10 -16.63 -19.59
C GLY A 193 -20.18 -15.55 -19.70
N TRP A 194 -19.94 -14.37 -19.12
CA TRP A 194 -20.89 -13.26 -19.21
C TRP A 194 -21.06 -12.76 -20.64
N ASP A 195 -22.23 -12.24 -20.97
CA ASP A 195 -22.49 -11.64 -22.28
C ASP A 195 -21.58 -10.42 -22.50
N ILE A 196 -21.00 -10.32 -23.69
CA ILE A 196 -20.06 -9.26 -24.03
C ILE A 196 -20.71 -8.29 -25.00
N HIS A 197 -20.71 -7.01 -24.62
CA HIS A 197 -21.29 -5.94 -25.42
C HIS A 197 -20.28 -4.81 -25.64
N PRO A 198 -20.28 -4.16 -26.82
CA PRO A 198 -19.58 -2.88 -27.00
C PRO A 198 -20.15 -1.85 -26.02
N LEU A 199 -19.30 -1.12 -25.31
CA LEU A 199 -19.74 -0.12 -24.32
C LEU A 199 -20.67 0.95 -24.92
N GLY A 200 -20.46 1.31 -26.20
CA GLY A 200 -21.33 2.25 -26.92
C GLY A 200 -22.72 1.70 -27.27
N SER A 201 -22.95 0.40 -27.13
CA SER A 201 -24.29 -0.23 -27.31
C SER A 201 -25.12 -0.24 -26.01
N ILE A 202 -24.46 -0.10 -24.86
CA ILE A 202 -25.07 -0.12 -23.53
C ILE A 202 -24.82 1.18 -22.75
N GLY A 203 -24.50 2.26 -23.47
CA GLY A 203 -24.22 3.56 -22.87
C GLY A 203 -24.01 4.66 -23.89
N ASP A 204 -24.34 5.87 -23.49
CA ASP A 204 -24.11 7.08 -24.28
C ASP A 204 -22.68 7.60 -24.04
N VAL A 205 -21.89 7.72 -25.11
CA VAL A 205 -20.47 8.14 -25.05
C VAL A 205 -20.29 9.51 -25.71
N GLN A 206 -19.75 10.47 -24.96
CA GLN A 206 -19.62 11.86 -25.39
C GLN A 206 -18.32 12.48 -24.90
N GLY A 207 -17.67 13.28 -25.77
CA GLY A 207 -16.53 14.13 -25.41
C GLY A 207 -16.94 15.47 -24.80
N GLY A 208 -16.04 16.06 -24.03
CA GLY A 208 -16.29 17.32 -23.32
C GLY A 208 -16.00 18.59 -24.13
N LEU A 209 -15.87 19.70 -23.40
CA LEU A 209 -15.58 21.02 -23.96
C LEU A 209 -14.08 21.30 -24.00
N GLN A 210 -13.62 21.90 -25.10
CA GLN A 210 -12.25 22.38 -25.23
C GLN A 210 -12.12 23.82 -24.70
N VAL A 211 -11.07 24.08 -23.92
CA VAL A 211 -10.72 25.45 -23.49
C VAL A 211 -10.21 26.25 -24.68
N THR A 212 -10.81 27.42 -24.91
CA THR A 212 -10.34 28.40 -25.91
C THR A 212 -10.51 29.80 -25.35
N THR A 213 -9.68 30.75 -25.81
CA THR A 213 -9.70 32.14 -25.29
C THR A 213 -11.06 32.83 -25.47
N LYS A 214 -11.79 32.50 -26.54
CA LYS A 214 -13.12 33.07 -26.84
C LYS A 214 -14.18 32.75 -25.78
N ARG A 215 -13.98 31.69 -24.99
CA ARG A 215 -14.93 31.33 -23.92
C ARG A 215 -14.90 32.31 -22.75
N ASN A 216 -13.87 33.15 -22.64
CA ASN A 216 -13.81 34.21 -21.62
C ASN A 216 -14.86 35.30 -21.86
N ASP A 217 -15.37 35.41 -23.09
CA ASP A 217 -16.36 36.42 -23.48
C ASP A 217 -17.81 35.94 -23.30
N TYR A 218 -18.01 34.72 -22.78
CA TYR A 218 -19.34 34.13 -22.61
C TYR A 218 -19.99 34.66 -21.33
N GLU A 219 -21.28 34.97 -21.38
CA GLU A 219 -22.03 35.53 -20.24
C GLU A 219 -22.25 34.53 -19.09
N MET A 220 -22.20 33.23 -19.39
CA MET A 220 -22.38 32.16 -18.42
C MET A 220 -21.10 31.33 -18.29
N ASP A 221 -20.84 30.85 -17.09
CA ASP A 221 -19.79 29.88 -16.82
C ASP A 221 -20.30 28.68 -16.00
N ALA A 222 -19.55 27.58 -16.04
CA ALA A 222 -19.87 26.36 -15.33
C ALA A 222 -18.62 25.73 -14.70
N PRO A 223 -18.75 25.00 -13.57
CA PRO A 223 -17.66 24.19 -13.02
C PRO A 223 -17.13 23.20 -14.06
N TYR A 224 -15.82 23.06 -14.16
CA TYR A 224 -15.13 22.36 -15.24
C TYR A 224 -14.18 21.28 -14.73
N LEU A 225 -14.62 20.03 -14.86
CA LEU A 225 -13.85 18.85 -14.49
C LEU A 225 -12.76 18.56 -15.51
N ARG A 226 -11.52 18.38 -15.05
CA ARG A 226 -10.33 18.16 -15.89
C ARG A 226 -9.71 16.78 -15.65
N VAL A 227 -8.78 16.40 -16.51
CA VAL A 227 -7.97 15.17 -16.33
C VAL A 227 -7.30 15.09 -14.94
N ALA A 228 -6.90 16.24 -14.38
CA ALA A 228 -6.30 16.35 -13.05
C ALA A 228 -7.26 15.96 -11.90
N ASN A 229 -8.57 15.97 -12.15
CA ASN A 229 -9.60 15.66 -11.15
C ASN A 229 -10.01 14.19 -11.15
N VAL A 230 -9.73 13.43 -12.22
CA VAL A 230 -10.17 12.05 -12.38
C VAL A 230 -9.01 11.10 -12.13
N TYR A 231 -9.10 10.27 -11.10
CA TYR A 231 -8.16 9.20 -10.79
C TYR A 231 -8.84 7.84 -10.97
N ARG A 232 -8.13 6.73 -10.75
CA ARG A 232 -8.75 5.40 -10.73
C ARG A 232 -9.70 5.28 -9.55
N ASP A 233 -10.97 5.08 -9.85
CA ASP A 233 -12.08 4.84 -8.91
C ASP A 233 -12.36 5.99 -7.92
N ARG A 234 -11.77 7.17 -8.13
CA ARG A 234 -12.02 8.34 -7.28
C ARG A 234 -11.89 9.66 -8.03
N LEU A 235 -12.58 10.66 -7.51
CA LEU A 235 -12.49 12.05 -7.95
C LEU A 235 -11.75 12.89 -6.91
N ASN A 236 -10.89 13.80 -7.39
CA ASN A 236 -10.31 14.86 -6.58
C ASN A 236 -10.95 16.19 -6.96
N LEU A 237 -11.76 16.73 -6.04
CA LEU A 237 -12.56 17.93 -6.25
C LEU A 237 -12.07 19.12 -5.43
N SER A 238 -10.87 19.05 -4.84
CA SER A 238 -10.30 20.13 -4.03
C SER A 238 -10.08 21.42 -4.83
N GLU A 239 -9.76 21.30 -6.12
CA GLU A 239 -9.66 22.41 -7.06
C GLU A 239 -10.52 22.14 -8.30
N ILE A 240 -11.53 22.99 -8.52
CA ILE A 240 -12.39 22.93 -9.70
C ILE A 240 -12.33 24.29 -10.40
N LYS A 241 -11.96 24.25 -11.68
CA LYS A 241 -11.93 25.44 -12.53
C LYS A 241 -13.32 25.75 -13.05
N ARG A 242 -13.49 26.92 -13.66
CA ARG A 242 -14.69 27.30 -14.39
C ARG A 242 -14.38 27.51 -15.87
N ILE A 243 -15.37 27.35 -16.71
CA ILE A 243 -15.28 27.58 -18.15
C ILE A 243 -16.54 28.30 -18.64
N GLY A 244 -16.38 29.26 -19.56
CA GLY A 244 -17.51 29.88 -20.23
C GLY A 244 -18.27 28.88 -21.11
N VAL A 245 -19.59 28.86 -20.98
CA VAL A 245 -20.50 27.93 -21.68
C VAL A 245 -21.74 28.65 -22.22
N THR A 246 -22.27 28.18 -23.34
CA THR A 246 -23.63 28.57 -23.76
C THR A 246 -24.68 27.70 -23.06
N PRO A 247 -25.96 28.13 -22.98
CA PRO A 247 -27.04 27.28 -22.47
C PRO A 247 -27.16 25.93 -23.21
N ALA A 248 -26.94 25.92 -24.53
CA ALA A 248 -26.98 24.71 -25.34
C ALA A 248 -25.81 23.76 -25.01
N GLU A 249 -24.61 24.28 -24.80
CA GLU A 249 -23.45 23.50 -24.38
C GLU A 249 -23.66 22.91 -22.99
N LEU A 250 -24.09 23.72 -22.02
CA LEU A 250 -24.35 23.27 -20.65
C LEU A 250 -25.35 22.11 -20.65
N ASN A 251 -26.46 22.24 -21.37
CA ASN A 251 -27.46 21.18 -21.47
C ASN A 251 -26.92 19.89 -22.09
N ARG A 252 -26.01 19.99 -23.05
CA ARG A 252 -25.40 18.85 -23.74
C ARG A 252 -24.34 18.13 -22.90
N VAL A 253 -23.44 18.88 -22.27
CA VAL A 253 -22.23 18.32 -21.62
C VAL A 253 -22.28 18.27 -20.10
N ARG A 254 -23.37 18.72 -19.47
CA ARG A 254 -23.53 18.59 -18.01
C ARG A 254 -23.43 17.13 -17.57
N LEU A 255 -22.67 16.93 -16.51
CA LEU A 255 -22.54 15.66 -15.82
C LEU A 255 -23.80 15.39 -14.99
N LYS A 256 -24.19 14.12 -14.95
CA LYS A 256 -25.25 13.57 -14.09
C LYS A 256 -24.63 12.54 -13.16
N THR A 257 -25.18 12.41 -11.97
CA THR A 257 -24.76 11.35 -11.03
C THR A 257 -24.81 9.99 -11.73
N GLY A 258 -23.73 9.21 -11.59
CA GLY A 258 -23.56 7.93 -12.29
C GLY A 258 -22.87 8.04 -13.66
N ASP A 259 -22.54 9.23 -14.15
CA ASP A 259 -21.69 9.36 -15.34
C ASP A 259 -20.29 8.83 -15.05
N LEU A 260 -19.78 7.94 -15.90
CA LEU A 260 -18.39 7.46 -15.83
C LEU A 260 -17.50 8.38 -16.66
N LEU A 261 -16.42 8.88 -16.05
CA LEU A 261 -15.43 9.74 -16.71
C LEU A 261 -14.20 8.92 -17.03
N ILE A 262 -13.80 8.86 -18.30
CA ILE A 262 -12.62 8.13 -18.76
C ILE A 262 -11.60 9.13 -19.31
N VAL A 263 -10.35 9.03 -18.86
CA VAL A 263 -9.25 9.88 -19.34
C VAL A 263 -8.81 9.43 -20.74
N GLU A 264 -8.95 10.32 -21.73
CA GLU A 264 -8.56 10.08 -23.12
C GLU A 264 -7.03 9.97 -23.28
N GLY A 265 -6.27 10.85 -22.62
CA GLY A 265 -4.84 10.97 -22.84
C GLY A 265 -4.10 11.52 -21.63
N HIS A 266 -2.89 11.02 -21.42
CA HIS A 266 -2.02 11.40 -20.31
C HIS A 266 -0.55 11.25 -20.70
N GLY A 267 0.34 12.04 -20.09
CA GLY A 267 1.78 11.96 -20.35
C GLY A 267 2.43 10.65 -19.89
N ASN A 268 1.81 9.99 -18.92
CA ASN A 268 2.10 8.59 -18.54
C ASN A 268 1.09 7.65 -19.24
N PRO A 269 1.54 6.76 -20.15
CA PRO A 269 0.72 5.72 -20.77
C PRO A 269 -0.16 4.90 -19.81
N GLU A 270 0.31 4.63 -18.60
CA GLU A 270 -0.40 3.79 -17.63
C GLU A 270 -1.62 4.50 -17.00
N GLU A 271 -1.69 5.82 -17.12
CA GLU A 271 -2.78 6.65 -16.61
C GLU A 271 -3.89 6.86 -17.64
N VAL A 272 -3.64 6.46 -18.89
CA VAL A 272 -4.62 6.53 -19.98
C VAL A 272 -5.73 5.50 -19.72
N GLY A 273 -6.98 5.90 -19.97
CA GLY A 273 -8.16 5.04 -19.77
C GLY A 273 -8.58 4.86 -18.30
N ARG A 274 -7.91 5.52 -17.34
CA ARG A 274 -8.40 5.52 -15.95
C ARG A 274 -9.78 6.16 -15.86
N SER A 275 -10.61 5.63 -14.97
CA SER A 275 -11.99 6.07 -14.85
C SER A 275 -12.48 6.25 -13.41
N ALA A 276 -13.47 7.12 -13.23
CA ALA A 276 -14.19 7.30 -11.98
C ALA A 276 -15.64 7.72 -12.25
N VAL A 277 -16.53 7.39 -11.32
CA VAL A 277 -17.95 7.72 -11.39
C VAL A 277 -18.20 9.12 -10.80
N TRP A 278 -18.98 9.94 -11.50
CA TRP A 278 -19.47 11.22 -11.01
C TRP A 278 -20.51 11.02 -9.91
N ASP A 279 -20.24 11.59 -8.74
CA ASP A 279 -21.10 11.48 -7.56
C ASP A 279 -22.21 12.55 -7.51
N GLY A 280 -22.15 13.58 -8.36
CA GLY A 280 -23.12 14.68 -8.34
C GLY A 280 -22.83 15.75 -7.28
N SER A 281 -21.62 15.73 -6.69
CA SER A 281 -21.20 16.68 -5.65
C SER A 281 -21.20 18.16 -6.08
N ILE A 282 -21.11 18.45 -7.38
CA ILE A 282 -21.10 19.81 -7.92
C ILE A 282 -22.19 19.97 -8.98
N GLU A 283 -23.13 20.88 -8.72
CA GLU A 283 -24.23 21.15 -9.65
C GLU A 283 -23.72 21.78 -10.95
N ASN A 284 -24.36 21.43 -12.07
CA ASN A 284 -24.08 21.98 -13.41
C ASN A 284 -22.62 21.83 -13.86
N CYS A 285 -21.89 20.85 -13.31
CA CYS A 285 -20.52 20.57 -13.70
C CYS A 285 -20.44 20.02 -15.13
N VAL A 286 -19.53 20.57 -15.92
CA VAL A 286 -19.18 20.14 -17.28
C VAL A 286 -17.77 19.56 -17.29
N HIS A 287 -17.38 18.86 -18.35
CA HIS A 287 -16.09 18.16 -18.41
C HIS A 287 -15.22 18.58 -19.60
N GLN A 288 -13.92 18.37 -19.45
CA GLN A 288 -12.91 18.63 -20.47
C GLN A 288 -13.03 17.70 -21.68
N ASN A 289 -12.60 18.16 -22.86
CA ASN A 289 -12.54 17.35 -24.08
C ASN A 289 -11.72 16.05 -23.92
N HIS A 290 -10.66 16.08 -23.09
CA HIS A 290 -9.84 14.92 -22.69
C HIS A 290 -10.45 14.03 -21.60
N LEU A 291 -11.69 14.30 -21.20
CA LEU A 291 -12.52 13.40 -20.42
C LEU A 291 -13.68 12.94 -21.31
N ILE A 292 -13.73 11.64 -21.57
CA ILE A 292 -14.83 10.99 -22.28
C ILE A 292 -15.84 10.53 -21.24
N ARG A 293 -17.06 11.05 -21.33
CA ARG A 293 -18.15 10.65 -20.44
C ARG A 293 -18.91 9.48 -21.06
N VAL A 294 -19.09 8.42 -20.28
CA VAL A 294 -19.96 7.28 -20.57
C VAL A 294 -21.13 7.30 -19.58
N ARG A 295 -22.35 7.41 -20.11
CA ARG A 295 -23.58 7.30 -19.33
C ARG A 295 -24.23 5.96 -19.64
N VAL A 296 -24.05 5.00 -18.74
CA VAL A 296 -24.48 3.62 -18.93
C VAL A 296 -26.00 3.49 -18.87
N ASP A 297 -26.54 2.51 -19.60
CA ASP A 297 -27.93 2.10 -19.46
C ASP A 297 -28.10 1.32 -18.16
N LEU A 298 -28.77 1.92 -17.19
CA LEU A 298 -28.99 1.36 -15.85
C LEU A 298 -29.83 0.07 -15.85
N SER A 299 -30.53 -0.25 -16.95
CA SER A 299 -31.23 -1.52 -17.12
C SER A 299 -30.28 -2.70 -17.45
N GLN A 300 -29.04 -2.39 -17.82
CA GLN A 300 -28.01 -3.37 -18.21
C GLN A 300 -26.83 -3.35 -17.24
N MET A 301 -26.42 -2.17 -16.78
CA MET A 301 -25.15 -2.01 -16.09
C MET A 301 -25.16 -0.88 -15.05
N THR A 302 -24.58 -1.14 -13.89
CA THR A 302 -24.34 -0.14 -12.86
C THR A 302 -23.07 0.66 -13.18
N PRO A 303 -23.06 1.98 -12.91
CA PRO A 303 -21.86 2.81 -13.11
C PRO A 303 -20.64 2.31 -12.34
N LEU A 304 -20.88 1.77 -11.14
CA LEU A 304 -19.84 1.26 -10.26
C LEU A 304 -19.16 0.03 -10.87
N TYR A 305 -19.93 -0.96 -11.32
CA TYR A 305 -19.38 -2.12 -12.01
C TYR A 305 -18.60 -1.69 -13.26
N ALA A 306 -19.14 -0.76 -14.06
CA ALA A 306 -18.45 -0.24 -15.24
C ALA A 306 -17.09 0.38 -14.90
N SER A 307 -17.00 1.18 -13.83
CA SER A 307 -15.74 1.76 -13.35
C SER A 307 -14.70 0.68 -13.01
N PHE A 308 -15.10 -0.31 -12.20
CA PHE A 308 -14.22 -1.41 -11.80
C PHE A 308 -13.76 -2.25 -13.00
N PHE A 309 -14.68 -2.54 -13.93
CA PHE A 309 -14.35 -3.27 -15.15
C PHE A 309 -13.31 -2.51 -15.98
N ILE A 310 -13.52 -1.21 -16.24
CA ILE A 310 -12.59 -0.39 -17.04
C ILE A 310 -11.24 -0.24 -16.34
N ASN A 311 -11.21 -0.10 -15.02
CA ASN A 311 -9.97 0.05 -14.24
C ASN A 311 -9.22 -1.28 -14.02
N SER A 312 -9.87 -2.43 -14.24
CA SER A 312 -9.23 -3.75 -14.15
C SER A 312 -8.03 -3.90 -15.13
N PRO A 313 -7.09 -4.83 -14.88
CA PRO A 313 -6.03 -5.14 -15.85
C PRO A 313 -6.57 -5.41 -17.27
N GLY A 314 -7.70 -6.11 -17.38
CA GLY A 314 -8.34 -6.42 -18.64
C GLY A 314 -8.93 -5.22 -19.37
N GLY A 315 -9.73 -4.42 -18.66
CA GLY A 315 -10.31 -3.19 -19.20
C GLY A 315 -9.22 -2.22 -19.67
N ARG A 316 -8.15 -2.08 -18.88
CA ARG A 316 -6.97 -1.28 -19.25
C ARG A 316 -6.31 -1.80 -20.53
N GLN A 317 -6.11 -3.11 -20.66
CA GLN A 317 -5.49 -3.68 -21.85
C GLN A 317 -6.34 -3.44 -23.11
N GLN A 318 -7.67 -3.58 -23.01
CA GLN A 318 -8.57 -3.31 -24.13
C GLN A 318 -8.54 -1.84 -24.57
N MET A 319 -8.55 -0.94 -23.59
CA MET A 319 -8.45 0.51 -23.79
C MET A 319 -7.10 0.89 -24.42
N PHE A 320 -6.00 0.28 -23.97
CA PHE A 320 -4.66 0.53 -24.46
C PHE A 320 -4.44 0.01 -25.90
N ARG A 321 -4.86 -1.23 -26.19
CA ARG A 321 -4.74 -1.83 -27.54
C ARG A 321 -5.49 -1.05 -28.63
N SER A 322 -6.51 -0.30 -28.23
CA SER A 322 -7.32 0.50 -29.12
C SER A 322 -6.70 1.89 -29.44
N GLY A 323 -5.71 2.34 -28.66
CA GLY A 323 -5.00 3.60 -28.88
C GLY A 323 -3.96 3.51 -30.00
N LYS A 324 -4.03 4.40 -30.99
CA LYS A 324 -3.03 4.53 -32.07
C LYS A 324 -2.04 5.65 -31.75
N THR A 325 -0.74 5.40 -31.90
CA THR A 325 0.30 6.44 -31.76
C THR A 325 0.72 7.00 -33.12
N THR A 326 0.61 8.32 -33.30
CA THR A 326 1.32 9.05 -34.37
C THR A 326 2.39 10.00 -33.83
N SER A 327 2.49 10.19 -32.50
CA SER A 327 3.38 11.23 -31.92
C SER A 327 3.89 10.96 -30.49
N GLY A 328 3.91 9.70 -30.02
CA GLY A 328 4.42 9.35 -28.68
C GLY A 328 3.49 9.63 -27.49
N LEU A 329 2.34 10.29 -27.72
CA LEU A 329 1.23 10.37 -26.77
C LEU A 329 0.26 9.22 -27.04
N ASN A 330 0.02 8.37 -26.04
CA ASN A 330 -1.04 7.35 -26.10
C ASN A 330 -2.37 8.04 -25.82
N THR A 331 -3.26 8.10 -26.81
CA THR A 331 -4.62 8.65 -26.67
C THR A 331 -5.68 7.64 -27.08
N ILE A 332 -6.81 7.66 -26.36
CA ILE A 332 -7.99 6.82 -26.60
C ILE A 332 -9.12 7.73 -27.09
N SER A 333 -9.55 7.55 -28.33
CA SER A 333 -10.66 8.32 -28.88
C SER A 333 -12.02 7.85 -28.33
N SER A 334 -13.06 8.70 -28.45
CA SER A 334 -14.44 8.27 -28.13
C SER A 334 -14.91 7.07 -28.94
N LYS A 335 -14.35 6.84 -30.14
CA LYS A 335 -14.61 5.64 -30.93
C LYS A 335 -14.06 4.40 -30.22
N ASN A 336 -12.83 4.45 -29.73
CA ASN A 336 -12.22 3.35 -28.98
C ASN A 336 -13.01 3.02 -27.71
N VAL A 337 -13.48 4.04 -26.98
CA VAL A 337 -14.35 3.85 -25.82
C VAL A 337 -15.65 3.14 -26.21
N LYS A 338 -16.29 3.53 -27.32
CA LYS A 338 -17.52 2.88 -27.81
C LYS A 338 -17.31 1.41 -28.20
N GLU A 339 -16.15 1.10 -28.77
CA GLU A 339 -15.78 -0.24 -29.26
C GLU A 339 -15.24 -1.17 -28.16
N THR A 340 -14.97 -0.64 -26.96
CA THR A 340 -14.48 -1.46 -25.84
C THR A 340 -15.52 -2.51 -25.47
N MET A 341 -15.08 -3.77 -25.42
CA MET A 341 -15.94 -4.91 -25.14
C MET A 341 -16.02 -5.13 -23.63
N VAL A 342 -17.22 -4.99 -23.07
CA VAL A 342 -17.46 -5.15 -21.64
C VAL A 342 -18.31 -6.38 -21.38
N ALA A 343 -17.93 -7.14 -20.36
CA ALA A 343 -18.77 -8.22 -19.82
C ALA A 343 -19.95 -7.59 -19.08
N VAL A 344 -21.16 -8.14 -19.26
CA VAL A 344 -22.39 -7.63 -18.66
C VAL A 344 -23.01 -8.75 -17.80
N PRO A 345 -22.53 -8.94 -16.57
CA PRO A 345 -23.14 -9.89 -15.64
C PRO A 345 -24.55 -9.43 -15.26
N PRO A 346 -25.44 -10.32 -14.79
CA PRO A 346 -26.78 -9.93 -14.35
C PRO A 346 -26.77 -8.82 -13.30
N LEU A 347 -27.72 -7.89 -13.37
CA LEU A 347 -27.82 -6.74 -12.45
C LEU A 347 -27.83 -7.14 -10.97
N GLY A 348 -28.36 -8.31 -10.63
CA GLY A 348 -28.34 -8.83 -9.25
C GLY A 348 -26.93 -8.89 -8.66
N PHE A 349 -25.97 -9.48 -9.38
CA PHE A 349 -24.57 -9.56 -8.95
C PHE A 349 -23.90 -8.20 -8.91
N GLN A 350 -24.21 -7.31 -9.87
CA GLN A 350 -23.68 -5.95 -9.88
C GLN A 350 -24.14 -5.14 -8.66
N ASN A 351 -25.41 -5.30 -8.27
CA ASN A 351 -25.99 -4.65 -7.10
C ASN A 351 -25.43 -5.23 -5.78
N GLU A 352 -25.22 -6.55 -5.71
CA GLU A 352 -24.56 -7.19 -4.58
C GLU A 352 -23.13 -6.66 -4.39
N PHE A 353 -22.36 -6.55 -5.48
CA PHE A 353 -21.04 -5.92 -5.44
C PHE A 353 -21.12 -4.47 -4.96
N GLY A 354 -22.11 -3.71 -5.43
CA GLY A 354 -22.36 -2.35 -4.95
C GLY A 354 -22.60 -2.27 -3.45
N ALA A 355 -23.38 -3.19 -2.89
CA ALA A 355 -23.62 -3.25 -1.45
C ALA A 355 -22.34 -3.61 -0.64
N ILE A 356 -21.45 -4.42 -1.22
CA ILE A 356 -20.13 -4.71 -0.60
C ILE A 356 -19.25 -3.46 -0.64
N VAL A 357 -19.17 -2.78 -1.79
CA VAL A 357 -18.40 -1.55 -1.94
C VAL A 357 -18.86 -0.48 -0.96
N GLU A 358 -20.17 -0.27 -0.81
CA GLU A 358 -20.73 0.70 0.14
C GLU A 358 -20.26 0.42 1.59
N LYS A 359 -20.30 -0.85 2.02
CA LYS A 359 -19.82 -1.24 3.36
C LYS A 359 -18.32 -1.01 3.53
N VAL A 360 -17.52 -1.33 2.50
CA VAL A 360 -16.07 -1.14 2.53
C VAL A 360 -15.71 0.35 2.54
N GLU A 361 -16.37 1.17 1.73
CA GLU A 361 -16.14 2.63 1.72
C GLU A 361 -16.54 3.28 3.05
N ALA A 362 -17.61 2.83 3.69
CA ALA A 362 -17.96 3.26 5.04
C ALA A 362 -16.86 2.92 6.07
N LEU A 363 -16.23 1.73 5.95
CA LEU A 363 -15.11 1.34 6.80
C LEU A 363 -13.84 2.15 6.50
N LYS A 364 -13.52 2.36 5.22
CA LYS A 364 -12.40 3.21 4.80
C LYS A 364 -12.53 4.62 5.35
N SER A 365 -13.72 5.22 5.29
CA SER A 365 -13.98 6.55 5.85
C SER A 365 -13.64 6.62 7.34
N ARG A 366 -14.04 5.61 8.13
CA ARG A 366 -13.68 5.51 9.57
C ARG A 366 -12.18 5.37 9.78
N TYR A 367 -11.51 4.56 8.96
CA TYR A 367 -10.05 4.39 9.05
C TYR A 367 -9.28 5.63 8.64
N GLN A 368 -9.79 6.38 7.66
CA GLN A 368 -9.22 7.66 7.25
C GLN A 368 -9.33 8.70 8.36
N GLN A 369 -10.50 8.78 9.03
CA GLN A 369 -10.66 9.64 10.21
C GLN A 369 -9.70 9.24 11.33
N SER A 370 -9.63 7.95 11.66
CA SER A 370 -8.69 7.44 12.67
C SER A 370 -7.23 7.75 12.31
N LEU A 371 -6.87 7.70 11.03
CA LEU A 371 -5.53 8.07 10.56
C LEU A 371 -5.26 9.56 10.82
N THR A 372 -6.21 10.45 10.48
CA THR A 372 -6.09 11.88 10.75
C THR A 372 -5.96 12.18 12.25
N ASP A 373 -6.70 11.47 13.10
CA ASP A 373 -6.63 11.61 14.55
C ASP A 373 -5.27 11.16 15.09
N LEU A 374 -4.72 10.04 14.58
CA LEU A 374 -3.39 9.54 14.94
C LEU A 374 -2.26 10.49 14.49
N GLU A 375 -2.35 11.04 13.28
CA GLU A 375 -1.38 12.03 12.78
C GLU A 375 -1.42 13.32 13.62
N SER A 376 -2.62 13.74 14.03
CA SER A 376 -2.81 14.89 14.94
C SER A 376 -2.24 14.61 16.34
N LEU A 377 -2.48 13.41 16.89
CA LEU A 377 -1.93 12.95 18.16
C LEU A 377 -0.40 12.92 18.12
N TYR A 378 0.19 12.39 17.06
CA TYR A 378 1.64 12.37 16.88
C TYR A 378 2.21 13.79 16.90
N GLY A 379 1.59 14.71 16.15
CA GLY A 379 2.00 16.12 16.11
C GLY A 379 1.98 16.78 17.50
N ALA A 380 0.90 16.57 18.26
CA ALA A 380 0.77 17.11 19.61
C ALA A 380 1.81 16.52 20.60
N LEU A 381 1.97 15.20 20.60
CA LEU A 381 2.93 14.51 21.48
C LEU A 381 4.37 14.90 21.16
N SER A 382 4.73 14.95 19.88
CA SER A 382 6.06 15.37 19.43
C SER A 382 6.36 16.80 19.88
N GLN A 383 5.42 17.72 19.69
CA GLN A 383 5.57 19.11 20.12
C GLN A 383 5.76 19.23 21.65
N GLN A 384 4.93 18.53 22.43
CA GLN A 384 5.06 18.54 23.90
C GLN A 384 6.37 17.90 24.37
N ALA A 385 6.78 16.79 23.75
CA ALA A 385 8.01 16.08 24.10
C ALA A 385 9.25 16.96 23.90
N PHE A 386 9.38 17.60 22.73
CA PHE A 386 10.57 18.38 22.40
C PHE A 386 10.56 19.80 22.97
N LYS A 387 9.43 20.28 23.50
CA LYS A 387 9.36 21.43 24.41
C LYS A 387 9.64 21.08 25.87
N GLY A 388 9.68 19.80 26.24
CA GLY A 388 9.82 19.35 27.62
C GLY A 388 8.56 19.54 28.47
N GLU A 389 7.40 19.64 27.82
CA GLU A 389 6.08 19.84 28.43
C GLU A 389 5.30 18.51 28.61
N LEU A 390 5.80 17.41 28.03
CA LEU A 390 5.14 16.11 28.07
C LEU A 390 5.25 15.47 29.47
N ASP A 391 4.11 15.16 30.07
CA ASP A 391 4.05 14.40 31.33
C ASP A 391 4.30 12.91 31.08
N LEU A 392 5.47 12.44 31.52
CA LEU A 392 5.90 11.04 31.37
C LEU A 392 5.62 10.17 32.60
N SER A 393 5.02 10.73 33.66
CA SER A 393 4.77 10.00 34.92
C SER A 393 3.92 8.75 34.73
N ARG A 394 3.04 8.76 33.72
CA ARG A 394 2.13 7.65 33.37
C ARG A 394 2.63 6.75 32.23
N VAL A 395 3.75 7.10 31.59
CA VAL A 395 4.32 6.30 30.49
C VAL A 395 5.25 5.25 31.10
N PRO A 396 4.91 3.95 31.10
CA PRO A 396 5.80 2.94 31.65
C PRO A 396 7.12 2.90 30.88
N MET A 397 8.21 2.54 31.56
CA MET A 397 9.44 2.18 30.84
C MET A 397 9.14 0.96 29.96
N PRO A 398 9.58 0.94 28.70
CA PRO A 398 9.55 -0.28 27.91
C PRO A 398 10.44 -1.33 28.60
N ASP A 399 9.89 -2.52 28.87
CA ASP A 399 10.63 -3.59 29.53
C ASP A 399 11.84 -4.00 28.69
N THR A 400 13.02 -4.04 29.31
CA THR A 400 14.30 -4.36 28.64
C THR A 400 14.40 -5.82 28.17
N GLN A 401 13.33 -6.62 28.31
CA GLN A 401 13.23 -7.99 27.79
C GLN A 401 12.38 -8.12 26.50
N ALA A 402 11.97 -7.01 25.87
CA ALA A 402 11.25 -7.02 24.59
C ALA A 402 12.08 -6.51 23.40
N GLN A 403 13.41 -6.53 23.45
CA GLN A 403 14.29 -6.19 22.31
C GLN A 403 14.45 -7.33 21.27
N GLU A 404 13.46 -8.22 21.18
CA GLU A 404 13.19 -9.07 20.00
C GLU A 404 11.79 -8.81 19.41
N GLU A 405 11.14 -7.68 19.70
CA GLU A 405 10.16 -7.16 18.75
C GLU A 405 10.94 -6.56 17.57
N LYS A 406 11.27 -7.45 16.62
CA LYS A 406 11.69 -7.09 15.27
C LYS A 406 10.87 -5.89 14.81
N VAL A 407 11.55 -4.90 14.23
CA VAL A 407 10.96 -4.07 13.17
C VAL A 407 10.18 -5.02 12.29
N VAL A 408 8.86 -4.88 12.26
CA VAL A 408 7.98 -5.73 11.44
C VAL A 408 8.30 -5.39 9.99
N ALA A 409 9.33 -6.06 9.46
CA ALA A 409 9.33 -6.46 8.08
C ALA A 409 7.97 -7.11 7.82
N ALA A 410 7.35 -6.74 6.71
CA ALA A 410 6.08 -7.30 6.28
C ALA A 410 6.22 -8.83 6.19
N GLU A 411 5.93 -9.52 7.29
CA GLU A 411 5.64 -10.94 7.27
C GLU A 411 4.20 -11.06 6.76
N PRO A 412 3.95 -11.88 5.71
CA PRO A 412 2.60 -12.20 5.30
C PRO A 412 1.88 -12.78 6.51
N LEU A 413 0.66 -12.31 6.77
CA LEU A 413 -0.26 -12.74 7.84
C LEU A 413 0.04 -14.16 8.36
N HIS A 414 0.97 -14.25 9.31
CA HIS A 414 1.14 -15.44 10.11
C HIS A 414 0.17 -15.32 11.26
N THR A 415 -0.96 -16.01 11.10
CA THR A 415 -1.76 -16.48 12.23
C THR A 415 -0.83 -17.10 13.27
N PRO A 416 -1.09 -16.95 14.58
CA PRO A 416 -0.22 -17.48 15.61
C PRO A 416 0.05 -18.97 15.35
N VAL A 417 1.32 -19.34 15.19
CA VAL A 417 1.72 -20.74 15.21
C VAL A 417 1.52 -21.20 16.65
N GLU A 418 0.35 -21.76 16.94
CA GLU A 418 0.14 -22.57 18.13
C GLU A 418 1.18 -23.70 18.13
N LYS A 419 1.88 -23.87 19.25
CA LYS A 419 2.74 -25.05 19.47
C LYS A 419 1.94 -26.32 19.16
N GLY A 420 2.48 -27.07 18.20
CA GLY A 420 1.77 -28.01 17.35
C GLY A 420 1.11 -29.19 18.05
N LEU A 421 -0.07 -29.54 17.55
CA LEU A 421 -0.53 -30.91 17.56
C LEU A 421 0.26 -31.62 16.45
N ALA A 422 1.02 -32.66 16.75
CA ALA A 422 1.69 -33.44 15.69
C ALA A 422 0.62 -34.22 14.93
N ILE A 423 0.09 -33.64 13.85
CA ILE A 423 -0.84 -34.30 12.93
C ILE A 423 -0.04 -35.26 12.06
N ASN A 424 -0.34 -36.55 12.14
CA ASN A 424 0.28 -37.56 11.29
C ASN A 424 -0.69 -37.95 10.16
N LEU A 425 -0.34 -37.64 8.92
CA LEU A 425 -1.15 -37.97 7.74
C LEU A 425 -0.71 -39.35 7.20
N PRO A 426 -1.63 -40.31 6.99
CA PRO A 426 -1.29 -41.70 6.69
C PRO A 426 -0.60 -41.88 5.33
N ASP A 427 0.28 -42.89 5.25
CA ASP A 427 0.86 -43.36 3.99
C ASP A 427 -0.19 -44.10 3.16
N THR A 428 -0.77 -43.41 2.19
CA THR A 428 -1.57 -44.05 1.15
C THR A 428 -0.62 -44.76 0.20
N GLY A 429 -0.74 -46.08 0.05
CA GLY A 429 0.22 -46.98 -0.60
C GLY A 429 0.54 -46.72 -2.09
N ASN A 430 0.18 -45.57 -2.67
CA ASN A 430 0.62 -45.14 -3.99
C ASN A 430 0.64 -43.61 -4.17
N LEU A 431 1.30 -42.90 -3.24
CA LEU A 431 1.40 -41.42 -3.22
C LEU A 431 1.96 -40.81 -4.52
N ARG A 432 2.87 -41.51 -5.20
CA ARG A 432 3.45 -41.05 -6.48
C ARG A 432 2.42 -41.00 -7.61
N ALA A 433 1.63 -42.05 -7.78
CA ALA A 433 0.53 -42.09 -8.75
C ALA A 433 -0.61 -41.12 -8.35
N ALA A 434 -0.76 -40.84 -7.05
CA ALA A 434 -1.75 -39.90 -6.55
C ALA A 434 -1.42 -38.43 -6.82
N LEU A 435 -0.14 -38.09 -7.06
CA LEU A 435 0.30 -36.71 -7.35
C LEU A 435 0.36 -36.40 -8.86
N GLU A 436 0.27 -37.42 -9.72
CA GLU A 436 0.40 -37.29 -11.18
C GLU A 436 -0.83 -36.66 -11.86
N SER A 437 -2.06 -36.87 -11.34
CA SER A 437 -3.28 -36.27 -11.89
C SER A 437 -4.05 -35.43 -10.86
N VAL A 438 -4.94 -34.56 -11.35
CA VAL A 438 -5.78 -33.70 -10.50
C VAL A 438 -6.85 -34.52 -9.78
N GLU A 439 -7.39 -35.54 -10.46
CA GLU A 439 -8.40 -36.44 -9.92
C GLU A 439 -7.85 -37.32 -8.79
N THR A 440 -6.65 -37.88 -8.92
CA THR A 440 -6.07 -38.72 -7.87
C THR A 440 -5.55 -37.91 -6.67
N ARG A 441 -5.16 -36.63 -6.89
CA ARG A 441 -4.85 -35.68 -5.82
C ARG A 441 -6.06 -35.34 -4.96
N LYS A 442 -7.24 -35.26 -5.56
CA LYS A 442 -8.49 -35.01 -4.83
C LYS A 442 -8.75 -36.10 -3.80
N ASP A 443 -8.66 -37.37 -4.19
CA ASP A 443 -8.93 -38.50 -3.30
C ASP A 443 -7.93 -38.57 -2.14
N LEU A 444 -6.66 -38.23 -2.40
CA LEU A 444 -5.63 -38.14 -1.37
C LEU A 444 -5.95 -37.04 -0.34
N ILE A 445 -6.33 -35.85 -0.81
CA ILE A 445 -6.69 -34.72 0.07
C ILE A 445 -7.89 -35.06 0.95
N LEU A 446 -8.90 -35.74 0.41
CA LEU A 446 -10.08 -36.14 1.17
C LEU A 446 -9.71 -37.13 2.30
N GLN A 447 -8.85 -38.12 2.02
CA GLN A 447 -8.37 -39.06 3.03
C GLN A 447 -7.55 -38.36 4.11
N TRP A 448 -6.71 -37.39 3.73
CA TRP A 448 -5.94 -36.60 4.68
C TRP A 448 -6.81 -35.66 5.51
N LEU A 449 -7.88 -35.09 4.96
CA LEU A 449 -8.85 -34.29 5.70
C LEU A 449 -9.58 -35.11 6.77
N ASP A 450 -9.99 -36.34 6.45
CA ASP A 450 -10.60 -37.23 7.44
C ASP A 450 -9.61 -37.64 8.54
N ALA A 451 -8.36 -37.96 8.18
CA ALA A 451 -7.30 -38.28 9.14
C ALA A 451 -6.97 -37.07 10.04
N TYR A 452 -6.92 -35.87 9.47
CA TYR A 452 -6.72 -34.62 10.20
C TYR A 452 -7.87 -34.35 11.16
N ARG A 453 -9.13 -34.44 10.70
CA ARG A 453 -10.32 -34.27 11.54
C ARG A 453 -10.29 -35.21 12.73
N GLY A 454 -9.96 -36.49 12.52
CA GLY A 454 -9.88 -37.50 13.58
C GLY A 454 -8.85 -37.18 14.66
N GLN A 455 -7.84 -36.36 14.35
CA GLN A 455 -6.75 -36.00 15.27
C GLN A 455 -6.98 -34.66 15.98
N LEU A 456 -8.00 -33.87 15.62
CA LEU A 456 -8.22 -32.54 16.20
C LEU A 456 -8.61 -32.55 17.68
N HIS A 457 -9.15 -33.66 18.20
CA HIS A 457 -9.67 -33.75 19.57
C HIS A 457 -10.57 -32.56 19.95
N SER A 458 -10.16 -31.71 20.88
CA SER A 458 -10.90 -30.50 21.32
C SER A 458 -10.48 -29.21 20.59
N LYS A 459 -9.53 -29.28 19.65
CA LYS A 459 -9.03 -28.11 18.92
C LYS A 459 -9.98 -27.74 17.77
N PRO A 460 -10.07 -26.44 17.43
CA PRO A 460 -10.81 -26.00 16.25
C PRO A 460 -10.18 -26.54 14.96
N PHE A 461 -11.04 -26.92 14.01
CA PHE A 461 -10.64 -27.22 12.65
C PHE A 461 -10.12 -25.94 11.97
N SER A 462 -8.87 -25.99 11.52
CA SER A 462 -8.23 -24.91 10.78
C SER A 462 -7.72 -25.44 9.44
N VAL A 463 -8.17 -24.82 8.34
CA VAL A 463 -7.70 -25.13 6.99
C VAL A 463 -6.22 -24.79 6.85
N GLN A 464 -5.76 -23.70 7.47
CA GLN A 464 -4.35 -23.31 7.42
C GLN A 464 -3.46 -24.38 8.08
N HIS A 465 -3.87 -24.88 9.24
CA HIS A 465 -3.13 -25.93 9.94
C HIS A 465 -3.15 -27.26 9.17
N PHE A 466 -4.26 -27.59 8.51
CA PHE A 466 -4.33 -28.73 7.59
C PHE A 466 -3.33 -28.58 6.44
N ILE A 467 -3.30 -27.42 5.77
CA ILE A 467 -2.38 -27.16 4.66
C ILE A 467 -0.93 -27.27 5.12
N THR A 468 -0.59 -26.74 6.30
CA THR A 468 0.76 -26.88 6.88
C THR A 468 1.13 -28.34 7.16
N ALA A 469 0.20 -29.15 7.66
CA ALA A 469 0.43 -30.58 7.88
C ALA A 469 0.65 -31.33 6.55
N VAL A 470 -0.11 -30.97 5.51
CA VAL A 470 0.07 -31.51 4.15
C VAL A 470 1.42 -31.11 3.56
N GLN A 471 1.80 -29.83 3.63
CA GLN A 471 3.09 -29.35 3.13
C GLN A 471 4.27 -30.01 3.84
N THR A 472 4.17 -30.17 5.17
CA THR A 472 5.18 -30.87 5.97
C THR A 472 5.30 -32.32 5.51
N ARG A 473 4.16 -33.01 5.30
CA ARG A 473 4.15 -34.39 4.83
C ARG A 473 4.71 -34.54 3.41
N LEU A 474 4.40 -33.61 2.52
CA LEU A 474 4.95 -33.59 1.17
C LEU A 474 6.48 -33.36 1.18
N ALA A 475 6.96 -32.45 2.03
CA ALA A 475 8.39 -32.18 2.20
C ALA A 475 9.17 -33.37 2.80
N GLU A 476 8.56 -34.14 3.72
CA GLU A 476 9.15 -35.38 4.24
C GLU A 476 9.30 -36.48 3.17
N LEU A 477 8.38 -36.52 2.21
CA LEU A 477 8.31 -37.56 1.18
C LEU A 477 9.09 -37.19 -0.09
N HIS A 478 9.23 -35.89 -0.40
CA HIS A 478 9.88 -35.36 -1.60
C HIS A 478 10.60 -34.04 -1.29
N ALA A 479 11.90 -34.10 -0.98
CA ALA A 479 12.69 -32.91 -0.64
C ALA A 479 13.00 -31.97 -1.84
N ASP A 480 12.77 -32.42 -3.08
CA ASP A 480 13.22 -31.73 -4.31
C ASP A 480 12.07 -31.25 -5.23
N ASP A 481 10.80 -31.53 -4.92
CA ASP A 481 9.65 -31.13 -5.76
C ASP A 481 8.75 -30.11 -5.03
N ASP A 482 8.67 -28.88 -5.56
CA ASP A 482 7.87 -27.78 -5.03
C ASP A 482 6.39 -27.94 -5.46
N ILE A 483 5.67 -28.88 -4.82
CA ILE A 483 4.25 -29.13 -5.11
C ILE A 483 3.39 -28.12 -4.35
N ASP A 484 2.95 -27.08 -5.05
CA ASP A 484 2.03 -26.08 -4.50
C ASP A 484 0.55 -26.50 -4.63
N LEU A 485 -0.23 -26.35 -3.55
CA LEU A 485 -1.66 -26.61 -3.52
C LEU A 485 -2.41 -25.42 -4.14
N GLY A 486 -2.51 -25.42 -5.47
CA GLY A 486 -3.22 -24.38 -6.21
C GLY A 486 -4.74 -24.29 -5.93
N PRO A 487 -5.43 -23.29 -6.50
CA PRO A 487 -6.83 -22.92 -6.18
C PRO A 487 -7.86 -24.07 -6.24
N ASN A 488 -7.69 -25.03 -7.15
CA ASN A 488 -8.59 -26.17 -7.29
C ASN A 488 -8.62 -27.07 -6.04
N HIS A 489 -7.51 -27.18 -5.31
CA HIS A 489 -7.45 -27.96 -4.08
C HIS A 489 -8.19 -27.27 -2.93
N TYR A 490 -8.19 -25.93 -2.92
CA TYR A 490 -8.91 -25.14 -1.92
C TYR A 490 -10.44 -25.31 -2.07
N GLU A 491 -10.93 -25.36 -3.31
CA GLU A 491 -12.35 -25.65 -3.59
C GLU A 491 -12.76 -27.07 -3.14
N HIS A 492 -11.88 -28.07 -3.29
CA HIS A 492 -12.13 -29.41 -2.76
C HIS A 492 -12.20 -29.44 -1.24
N ILE A 493 -11.29 -28.73 -0.55
CA ILE A 493 -11.32 -28.60 0.91
C ILE A 493 -12.61 -27.91 1.37
N LYS A 494 -13.03 -26.82 0.71
CA LYS A 494 -14.30 -26.14 1.00
C LYS A 494 -15.50 -27.08 0.84
N SER A 495 -15.57 -27.79 -0.28
CA SER A 495 -16.67 -28.73 -0.56
C SER A 495 -16.76 -29.80 0.54
N TRP A 496 -15.63 -30.36 0.97
CA TRP A 496 -15.59 -31.34 2.04
C TRP A 496 -16.01 -30.76 3.40
N VAL A 497 -15.60 -29.53 3.74
CA VAL A 497 -16.02 -28.87 5.00
C VAL A 497 -17.54 -28.66 5.04
N CYS A 498 -18.14 -28.22 3.93
CA CYS A 498 -19.59 -28.07 3.80
C CYS A 498 -20.33 -29.40 3.95
N GLU A 499 -19.83 -30.47 3.34
CA GLU A 499 -20.38 -31.81 3.47
C GLU A 499 -20.24 -32.35 4.90
N ALA A 500 -19.07 -32.18 5.52
CA ALA A 500 -18.80 -32.59 6.90
C ALA A 500 -19.70 -31.88 7.92
N LEU A 501 -20.04 -30.61 7.69
CA LEU A 501 -21.04 -29.86 8.45
C LEU A 501 -22.46 -30.41 8.24
N THR A 502 -22.80 -30.78 7.01
CA THR A 502 -24.12 -31.31 6.65
C THR A 502 -24.35 -32.69 7.26
N VAL A 503 -23.32 -33.54 7.25
CA VAL A 503 -23.35 -34.90 7.82
C VAL A 503 -23.11 -34.88 9.34
N GLY A 504 -22.75 -33.73 9.91
CA GLY A 504 -22.57 -33.54 11.36
C GLY A 504 -21.25 -34.07 11.92
N THR A 505 -20.26 -34.37 11.07
CA THR A 505 -18.91 -34.76 11.51
C THR A 505 -18.04 -33.54 11.88
N LEU A 506 -18.41 -32.35 11.38
CA LEU A 506 -18.00 -31.05 11.91
C LEU A 506 -19.22 -30.34 12.49
N THR A 507 -19.01 -29.58 13.56
CA THR A 507 -20.03 -28.75 14.20
C THR A 507 -19.55 -27.30 14.31
N GLN A 508 -20.48 -26.35 14.31
CA GLN A 508 -20.20 -24.94 14.52
C GLN A 508 -20.40 -24.60 16.00
N ALA A 509 -19.42 -23.95 16.62
CA ALA A 509 -19.50 -23.45 17.98
C ALA A 509 -19.12 -21.97 18.02
N LEU A 510 -19.81 -21.18 18.85
CA LEU A 510 -19.43 -19.79 19.10
C LEU A 510 -18.31 -19.75 20.15
N ASP A 511 -17.19 -19.12 19.82
CA ASP A 511 -16.16 -18.74 20.78
C ASP A 511 -16.52 -17.36 21.35
N ASP A 512 -17.06 -17.34 22.57
CA ASP A 512 -17.49 -16.12 23.26
C ASP A 512 -16.33 -15.17 23.60
N VAL A 513 -15.10 -15.69 23.71
CA VAL A 513 -13.91 -14.89 24.05
C VAL A 513 -13.37 -14.19 22.80
N GLY A 514 -13.36 -14.89 21.66
CA GLY A 514 -12.92 -14.37 20.37
C GLY A 514 -14.02 -13.73 19.52
N ASN A 515 -15.30 -13.83 19.94
CA ASN A 515 -16.49 -13.44 19.18
C ASN A 515 -16.48 -13.93 17.73
N ARG A 516 -16.16 -15.22 17.54
CA ARG A 516 -16.05 -15.86 16.21
C ARG A 516 -16.70 -17.25 16.21
N ILE A 517 -17.11 -17.71 15.03
CA ILE A 517 -17.60 -19.08 14.84
C ILE A 517 -16.38 -19.98 14.59
N GLU A 518 -16.25 -21.05 15.37
CA GLU A 518 -15.23 -22.07 15.23
C GLU A 518 -15.87 -23.39 14.76
N LEU A 519 -15.17 -24.07 13.85
CA LEU A 519 -15.52 -25.42 13.44
C LEU A 519 -14.84 -26.42 14.38
N LYS A 520 -15.57 -27.39 14.92
CA LYS A 520 -15.02 -28.44 15.79
C LYS A 520 -15.38 -29.82 15.26
N ALA A 521 -14.45 -30.76 15.36
CA ALA A 521 -14.74 -32.17 15.11
C ALA A 521 -15.82 -32.65 16.08
N ALA A 522 -16.85 -33.31 15.56
CA ALA A 522 -17.82 -33.99 16.43
C ALA A 522 -17.07 -35.09 17.20
N GLN A 523 -17.24 -35.13 18.52
CA GLN A 523 -16.72 -36.24 19.31
C GLN A 523 -17.50 -37.50 18.92
N ALA A 524 -16.76 -38.56 18.55
CA ALA A 524 -17.33 -39.87 18.25
C ALA A 524 -17.98 -40.51 19.47
#